data_AF-A0A1G6WYJ6-F1
#
_entry.id   AF-A0A1G6WYJ6-F1
#
_cell.length_a   1.000
_cell.length_b   1.000
_cell.length_c   1.000
_cell.angle_alpha   90.00
_cell.angle_beta   90.00
_cell.angle_gamma   90.00
#
_symmetry.space_group_name_H-M   'P 1'
#
loop_
_entity.id
_entity.type
_entity.pdbx_description
1 polymer ?
#
loop_
_entity_poly.entity_id
_entity_poly.type
_entity_poly.pdbx_seq_one_letter_code
_entity_poly.pdbx_strand_id
1 'polypeptide(L)'
;MRIDRIFEVVPDSLYSVKFEDETSHELQRLFKLWGDMEYLEEFFQSYHTDLKLFWGDLTAKEAAKVTRIEAKRLERKLFKLAETGNEGGNENLSMLFKPLGNIIIRPGELEKCKARGAGAKSWLRIYAVRLEVNEFVISGGSIKLTRTMNERPHLLKELKKLACVCNHIREDQDDEFGFFELL
;
A
#
# COMPACT_ATOMS: atom_id res chain seq x y z
N MET A 1 -1.41 -1.60 17.77
CA MET A 1 -1.47 -0.72 16.58
C MET A 1 -2.89 -0.26 16.46
N ARG A 2 -3.11 1.05 16.38
CA ARG A 2 -4.42 1.68 16.37
C ARG A 2 -4.46 2.75 15.28
N ILE A 3 -5.61 2.89 14.67
CA ILE A 3 -5.87 3.89 13.63
C ILE A 3 -6.29 5.17 14.32
N ASP A 4 -5.58 6.26 14.01
CA ASP A 4 -5.96 7.61 14.45
C ASP A 4 -7.09 8.13 13.56
N ARG A 5 -6.88 8.07 12.24
CA ARG A 5 -7.85 8.55 11.25
C ARG A 5 -7.61 7.95 9.87
N ILE A 6 -8.67 7.82 9.08
CA ILE A 6 -8.60 7.59 7.63
C ILE A 6 -8.80 8.94 6.91
N PHE A 7 -7.85 9.30 6.05
CA PHE A 7 -7.87 10.52 5.27
C PHE A 7 -8.37 10.24 3.86
N GLU A 8 -9.33 11.02 3.40
CA GLU A 8 -9.68 11.09 1.98
C GLU A 8 -8.58 11.85 1.24
N VAL A 9 -7.89 11.14 0.33
CA VAL A 9 -6.80 11.69 -0.49
C VAL A 9 -7.33 12.13 -1.85
N VAL A 10 -8.19 11.30 -2.45
CA VAL A 10 -8.99 11.63 -3.64
C VAL A 10 -10.43 11.23 -3.33
N PRO A 11 -11.40 12.16 -3.42
CA PRO A 11 -12.79 11.88 -3.10
C PRO A 11 -13.35 10.64 -3.80
N ASP A 12 -14.09 9.83 -3.05
CA ASP A 12 -14.78 8.61 -3.52
C ASP A 12 -13.86 7.61 -4.27
N SER A 13 -12.57 7.57 -3.92
CA SER A 13 -11.59 6.84 -4.71
C SER A 13 -10.36 6.38 -3.93
N LEU A 14 -9.65 7.29 -3.26
CA LEU A 14 -8.40 6.97 -2.60
C LEU A 14 -8.37 7.52 -1.19
N TYR A 15 -8.24 6.62 -0.23
CA TYR A 15 -8.12 6.92 1.18
C TYR A 15 -6.77 6.45 1.70
N SER A 16 -6.31 7.01 2.80
CA SER A 16 -5.06 6.60 3.45
C SER A 16 -5.18 6.68 4.96
N VAL A 17 -4.78 5.60 5.62
CA VAL A 17 -4.77 5.50 7.08
C VAL A 17 -3.62 6.30 7.66
N LYS A 18 -3.86 6.96 8.80
CA LYS A 18 -2.85 7.43 9.75
C LYS A 18 -2.98 6.60 11.04
N PHE A 19 -1.87 6.04 11.51
CA PHE A 19 -1.80 5.35 12.79
C PHE A 19 -1.43 6.34 13.92
N GLU A 20 -1.81 6.06 15.17
CA GLU A 20 -1.61 6.95 16.33
C GLU A 20 -0.16 7.47 16.48
N ASP A 21 0.83 6.61 16.23
CA ASP A 21 2.26 6.95 16.39
C ASP A 21 2.90 7.62 15.16
N GLU A 22 2.12 7.91 14.11
CA GLU A 22 2.63 8.45 12.84
C GLU A 22 2.23 9.93 12.67
N THR A 23 3.13 10.74 12.10
CA THR A 23 2.88 12.19 11.90
C THR A 23 2.02 12.50 10.68
N SER A 24 1.96 11.57 9.72
CA SER A 24 1.21 11.72 8.47
C SER A 24 0.53 10.41 8.11
N HIS A 25 -0.49 10.48 7.25
CA HIS A 25 -1.08 9.27 6.69
C HIS A 25 -0.07 8.48 5.84
N GLU A 26 -0.29 7.17 5.72
CA GLU A 26 0.66 6.22 5.16
C GLU A 26 1.09 6.56 3.74
N LEU A 27 0.18 7.02 2.87
CA LEU A 27 0.53 7.37 1.50
C LEU A 27 1.55 8.53 1.44
N GLN A 28 1.34 9.59 2.23
CA GLN A 28 2.28 10.70 2.34
C GLN A 28 3.61 10.22 2.94
N ARG A 29 3.56 9.40 3.99
CA ARG A 29 4.74 8.83 4.63
C ARG A 29 5.59 8.02 3.64
N LEU A 30 4.95 7.17 2.83
CA LEU A 30 5.63 6.31 1.85
C LEU A 30 6.35 7.13 0.79
N PHE A 31 5.68 8.09 0.14
CA PHE A 31 6.32 8.87 -0.92
C PHE A 31 7.36 9.85 -0.39
N LYS A 32 7.22 10.34 0.85
CA LYS A 32 8.30 11.06 1.55
C LYS A 32 9.55 10.18 1.70
N LEU A 33 9.40 8.99 2.28
CA LEU A 33 10.52 8.06 2.50
C LEU A 33 11.13 7.54 1.19
N TRP A 34 10.32 7.23 0.18
CA TRP A 34 10.81 6.79 -1.12
C TRP A 34 11.38 7.93 -1.97
N GLY A 35 11.19 9.18 -1.57
CA GLY A 35 11.83 10.35 -2.16
C GLY A 35 13.17 10.71 -1.52
N ASP A 36 13.44 10.19 -0.33
CA ASP A 36 14.61 10.48 0.51
C ASP A 36 15.79 9.57 0.14
N MET A 37 16.93 10.18 -0.22
CA MET A 37 18.10 9.42 -0.63
C MET A 37 18.79 8.73 0.56
N GLU A 38 18.90 9.42 1.69
CA GLU A 38 19.65 8.95 2.87
C GLU A 38 18.94 7.73 3.47
N TYR A 39 17.62 7.86 3.70
CA TYR A 39 16.79 6.74 4.15
C TYR A 39 16.90 5.51 3.25
N LEU A 40 16.88 5.71 1.93
CA LEU A 40 16.93 4.60 0.98
C LEU A 40 18.32 3.93 0.96
N GLU A 41 19.40 4.69 0.96
CA GLU A 41 20.76 4.13 1.04
C GLU A 41 20.92 3.30 2.31
N GLU A 42 20.48 3.82 3.46
CA GLU A 42 20.50 3.10 4.74
C GLU A 42 19.67 1.81 4.70
N PHE A 43 18.46 1.88 4.12
CA PHE A 43 17.60 0.72 3.96
C PHE A 43 18.29 -0.37 3.12
N PHE A 44 18.81 -0.01 1.94
CA PHE A 44 19.45 -0.98 1.05
C PHE A 44 20.76 -1.52 1.60
N GLN A 45 21.50 -0.74 2.38
CA GLN A 45 22.68 -1.22 3.10
C GLN A 45 22.30 -2.23 4.18
N SER A 46 21.25 -1.94 4.96
CA SER A 46 20.75 -2.83 6.01
C SER A 46 20.20 -4.16 5.47
N TYR A 47 19.63 -4.15 4.26
CA TYR A 47 19.06 -5.33 3.59
C TYR A 47 19.87 -5.77 2.35
N HIS A 48 21.19 -5.49 2.32
CA HIS A 48 22.03 -5.76 1.15
C HIS A 48 22.05 -7.24 0.73
N THR A 49 22.01 -8.16 1.70
CA THR A 49 21.94 -9.61 1.40
C THR A 49 20.66 -9.97 0.62
N ASP A 50 19.52 -9.39 1.00
CA ASP A 50 18.25 -9.63 0.29
C ASP A 50 18.27 -8.98 -1.10
N LEU A 51 18.81 -7.76 -1.21
CA LEU A 51 19.00 -7.08 -2.48
C LEU A 51 19.81 -7.97 -3.44
N LYS A 52 20.97 -8.46 -2.99
CA LYS A 52 21.84 -9.32 -3.80
C LYS A 52 21.17 -10.62 -4.22
N LEU A 53 20.53 -11.32 -3.28
CA LEU A 53 19.95 -12.63 -3.50
C LEU A 53 18.78 -12.62 -4.51
N PHE A 54 17.95 -11.58 -4.48
CA PHE A 54 16.70 -11.54 -5.27
C PHE A 54 16.72 -10.56 -6.45
N TRP A 55 17.61 -9.56 -6.43
CA TRP A 55 17.61 -8.46 -7.40
C TRP A 55 18.95 -8.25 -8.10
N GLY A 56 19.98 -8.99 -7.71
CA GLY A 56 21.31 -8.95 -8.34
C GLY A 56 22.27 -7.99 -7.65
N ASP A 57 23.44 -7.83 -8.26
CA ASP A 57 24.55 -7.06 -7.68
C ASP A 57 24.33 -5.56 -7.95
N LEU A 58 23.61 -4.91 -7.05
CA LEU A 58 23.36 -3.46 -7.05
C LEU A 58 23.95 -2.86 -5.78
N THR A 59 24.61 -1.71 -5.91
CA THR A 59 24.97 -0.91 -4.73
C THR A 59 23.73 -0.30 -4.09
N ALA A 60 23.80 0.00 -2.80
CA ALA A 60 22.71 0.68 -2.08
C ALA A 60 22.31 2.00 -2.76
N LYS A 61 23.30 2.76 -3.23
CA LYS A 61 23.12 4.01 -3.96
C LYS A 61 22.41 3.84 -5.31
N GLU A 62 22.73 2.80 -6.07
CA GLU A 62 22.03 2.50 -7.33
C GLU A 62 20.58 2.10 -7.08
N ALA A 63 20.35 1.21 -6.11
CA ALA A 63 19.02 0.78 -5.73
C ALA A 63 18.16 1.95 -5.21
N ALA A 64 18.75 2.87 -4.42
CA ALA A 64 18.10 4.09 -3.97
C ALA A 64 17.70 5.00 -5.15
N LYS A 65 18.60 5.24 -6.11
CA LYS A 65 18.28 6.04 -7.32
C LYS A 65 17.13 5.43 -8.12
N VAL A 66 17.16 4.12 -8.37
CA VAL A 66 16.10 3.41 -9.08
C VAL A 66 14.77 3.53 -8.33
N THR A 67 14.79 3.36 -7.02
CA THR A 67 13.61 3.46 -6.16
C THR A 67 12.94 4.83 -6.24
N ARG A 68 13.72 5.92 -6.19
CA ARG A 68 13.18 7.29 -6.29
C ARG A 68 12.50 7.56 -7.62
N ILE A 69 13.10 7.10 -8.72
CA ILE A 69 12.52 7.24 -10.06
C ILE A 69 11.22 6.43 -10.17
N GLU A 70 11.22 5.21 -9.65
CA GLU A 70 10.06 4.35 -9.67
C GLU A 70 8.92 4.88 -8.80
N ALA A 71 9.22 5.38 -7.60
CA ALA A 71 8.25 5.95 -6.68
C ALA A 71 7.50 7.13 -7.32
N LYS A 72 8.22 8.07 -7.97
CA LYS A 72 7.60 9.19 -8.71
C LYS A 72 6.69 8.75 -9.86
N ARG A 73 7.02 7.63 -10.52
CA ARG A 73 6.18 7.07 -11.59
C ARG A 73 4.94 6.39 -11.02
N LEU A 74 5.09 5.66 -9.91
CA LEU A 74 3.99 5.02 -9.21
C LEU A 74 3.02 6.05 -8.64
N GLU A 75 3.51 7.11 -8.00
CA GLU A 75 2.72 8.22 -7.47
C GLU A 75 1.84 8.85 -8.55
N ARG A 76 2.44 9.30 -9.65
CA ARG A 76 1.68 9.89 -10.77
C ARG A 76 0.64 8.94 -11.35
N LYS A 77 0.96 7.65 -11.48
CA LYS A 77 0.01 6.65 -11.98
C LYS A 77 -1.14 6.44 -11.01
N LEU A 78 -0.85 6.36 -9.71
CA LEU A 78 -1.84 6.19 -8.65
C LEU A 78 -2.83 7.36 -8.65
N PHE A 79 -2.34 8.60 -8.62
CA PHE A 79 -3.19 9.79 -8.63
C PHE A 79 -4.00 9.91 -9.92
N LYS A 80 -3.38 9.70 -11.10
CA LYS A 80 -4.12 9.69 -12.37
C LYS A 80 -5.32 8.73 -12.33
N LEU A 81 -5.08 7.48 -11.92
CA LEU A 81 -6.14 6.46 -11.88
C LEU A 81 -7.19 6.75 -10.81
N ALA A 82 -6.78 7.32 -9.68
CA ALA A 82 -7.70 7.71 -8.62
C ALA A 82 -8.64 8.84 -9.07
N GLU A 83 -8.09 9.87 -9.72
CA GLU A 83 -8.82 11.06 -10.16
C GLU A 83 -9.78 10.76 -11.33
N THR A 84 -9.32 10.01 -12.34
CA THR A 84 -10.12 9.77 -13.56
C THR A 84 -10.94 8.48 -13.51
N GLY A 85 -10.73 7.63 -12.49
CA GLY A 85 -11.29 6.28 -12.47
C GLY A 85 -12.81 6.21 -12.35
N ASN A 86 -13.45 7.31 -11.93
CA ASN A 86 -14.90 7.43 -11.81
C ASN A 86 -15.57 8.09 -13.04
N GLU A 87 -14.80 8.48 -14.06
CA GLU A 87 -15.30 9.20 -15.26
C GLU A 87 -15.91 8.27 -16.34
N GLY A 88 -16.14 6.98 -16.03
CA GLY A 88 -16.78 6.02 -16.95
C GLY A 88 -15.84 5.38 -17.98
N GLY A 89 -14.53 5.57 -17.86
CA GLY A 89 -13.52 4.87 -18.65
C GLY A 89 -13.18 3.47 -18.11
N ASN A 90 -12.37 2.71 -18.87
CA ASN A 90 -11.87 1.40 -18.44
C ASN A 90 -10.63 1.47 -17.53
N GLU A 91 -10.04 2.67 -17.36
CA GLU A 91 -8.86 2.87 -16.52
C GLU A 91 -9.25 3.34 -15.11
N ASN A 92 -8.95 2.54 -14.09
CA ASN A 92 -9.22 2.85 -12.68
C ASN A 92 -8.20 2.17 -11.75
N LEU A 93 -8.33 2.39 -10.44
CA LEU A 93 -7.43 1.85 -9.42
C LEU A 93 -7.35 0.31 -9.41
N SER A 94 -8.38 -0.43 -9.84
CA SER A 94 -8.32 -1.89 -9.99
C SER A 94 -7.28 -2.37 -11.02
N MET A 95 -6.86 -1.51 -11.95
CA MET A 95 -5.75 -1.84 -12.85
C MET A 95 -4.41 -1.85 -12.13
N LEU A 96 -4.26 -1.05 -11.08
CA LEU A 96 -3.04 -0.91 -10.30
C LEU A 96 -3.00 -1.87 -9.11
N PHE A 97 -4.10 -1.94 -8.35
CA PHE A 97 -4.22 -2.80 -7.18
C PHE A 97 -4.71 -4.19 -7.57
N LYS A 98 -3.89 -5.20 -7.26
CA LYS A 98 -4.21 -6.61 -7.49
C LYS A 98 -4.32 -7.35 -6.16
N PRO A 99 -5.10 -8.44 -6.07
CA PRO A 99 -5.23 -9.23 -4.85
C PRO A 99 -3.86 -9.58 -4.24
N LEU A 100 -3.72 -9.46 -2.91
CA LEU A 100 -2.47 -9.69 -2.18
C LEU A 100 -2.02 -11.15 -2.30
N GLY A 101 -2.96 -12.09 -2.26
CA GLY A 101 -2.76 -13.52 -2.48
C GLY A 101 -3.86 -14.12 -3.35
N ASN A 102 -3.75 -15.40 -3.68
CA ASN A 102 -4.70 -16.13 -4.52
C ASN A 102 -5.82 -16.79 -3.70
N ILE A 103 -6.29 -16.12 -2.65
CA ILE A 103 -7.28 -16.69 -1.73
C ILE A 103 -8.68 -16.30 -2.21
N ILE A 104 -9.60 -17.27 -2.22
CA ILE A 104 -11.02 -17.01 -2.42
C ILE A 104 -11.52 -16.17 -1.25
N ILE A 105 -12.00 -14.97 -1.55
CA ILE A 105 -12.54 -14.04 -0.56
C ILE A 105 -13.87 -14.63 -0.09
N ARG A 106 -14.02 -14.81 1.22
CA ARG A 106 -15.30 -15.27 1.79
C ARG A 106 -16.33 -14.14 1.69
N PRO A 107 -17.64 -14.46 1.60
CA PRO A 107 -18.68 -13.44 1.75
C PRO A 107 -18.45 -12.62 3.03
N GLY A 108 -18.51 -11.29 2.91
CA GLY A 108 -18.25 -10.35 4.02
C GLY A 108 -16.76 -10.07 4.31
N GLU A 109 -15.81 -10.69 3.61
CA GLU A 109 -14.39 -10.32 3.75
C GLU A 109 -13.98 -9.21 2.79
N LEU A 110 -13.36 -8.16 3.32
CA LEU A 110 -12.71 -7.12 2.51
C LEU A 110 -11.47 -7.66 1.77
N GLU A 111 -11.33 -7.32 0.49
CA GLU A 111 -10.18 -7.72 -0.32
C GLU A 111 -8.92 -6.97 0.11
N LYS A 112 -7.88 -7.73 0.44
CA LYS A 112 -6.52 -7.22 0.64
C LYS A 112 -5.80 -7.13 -0.71
N CYS A 113 -5.34 -5.95 -1.08
CA CYS A 113 -4.71 -5.69 -2.36
C CYS A 113 -3.26 -5.18 -2.22
N LYS A 114 -2.52 -5.26 -3.34
CA LYS A 114 -1.20 -4.68 -3.50
C LYS A 114 -1.07 -3.99 -4.85
N ALA A 115 -0.44 -2.82 -4.87
CA ALA A 115 0.14 -2.23 -6.07
C ALA A 115 1.65 -2.56 -6.14
N ARG A 116 2.17 -2.68 -7.35
CA ARG A 116 3.62 -2.76 -7.59
C ARG A 116 4.10 -1.45 -8.20
N GLY A 117 5.37 -1.11 -8.02
CA GLY A 117 5.98 -0.01 -8.76
C GLY A 117 5.90 -0.20 -10.28
N ALA A 118 6.15 0.88 -10.99
CA ALA A 118 5.89 0.99 -12.43
C ALA A 118 6.78 0.09 -13.31
N GLY A 119 7.87 -0.47 -12.79
CA GLY A 119 8.77 -1.36 -13.52
C GLY A 119 8.29 -2.82 -13.58
N ALA A 120 8.66 -3.53 -14.66
CA ALA A 120 8.37 -4.97 -14.82
C ALA A 120 8.93 -5.82 -13.66
N LYS A 121 10.06 -5.40 -13.09
CA LYS A 121 10.66 -5.94 -11.87
C LYS A 121 10.75 -4.82 -10.84
N SER A 122 9.70 -4.67 -10.04
CA SER A 122 9.63 -3.67 -8.96
C SER A 122 9.66 -4.31 -7.58
N TRP A 123 10.48 -3.79 -6.67
CA TRP A 123 10.45 -4.10 -5.24
C TRP A 123 9.45 -3.22 -4.46
N LEU A 124 8.95 -2.12 -5.03
CA LEU A 124 7.99 -1.24 -4.36
C LEU A 124 6.62 -1.89 -4.25
N ARG A 125 6.03 -1.86 -3.05
CA ARG A 125 4.67 -2.31 -2.77
C ARG A 125 3.91 -1.26 -2.00
N ILE A 126 2.70 -0.94 -2.46
CA ILE A 126 1.68 -0.24 -1.66
C ILE A 126 0.60 -1.26 -1.34
N TYR A 127 0.16 -1.33 -0.08
CA TYR A 127 -0.86 -2.26 0.40
C TYR A 127 -2.14 -1.51 0.72
N ALA A 128 -3.26 -2.06 0.26
CA ALA A 128 -4.55 -1.42 0.39
C ALA A 128 -5.66 -2.43 0.70
N VAL A 129 -6.76 -1.94 1.26
CA VAL A 129 -8.03 -2.65 1.34
C VAL A 129 -8.93 -2.09 0.25
N ARG A 130 -9.56 -2.95 -0.55
CA ARG A 130 -10.55 -2.54 -1.54
C ARG A 130 -11.91 -2.38 -0.87
N LEU A 131 -12.56 -1.25 -1.13
CA LEU A 131 -13.96 -1.01 -0.81
C LEU A 131 -14.81 -1.29 -2.06
N GLU A 132 -14.47 -0.64 -3.18
CA GLU A 132 -15.16 -0.76 -4.46
C GLU A 132 -14.19 -0.86 -5.65
N VAL A 133 -14.70 -0.90 -6.89
CA VAL A 133 -13.90 -1.03 -8.12
C VAL A 133 -12.83 0.07 -8.24
N ASN A 134 -13.13 1.30 -7.84
CA ASN A 134 -12.19 2.41 -7.86
C ASN A 134 -11.93 2.99 -6.46
N GLU A 135 -12.30 2.28 -5.40
CA GLU A 135 -12.24 2.81 -4.04
C GLU A 135 -11.34 1.97 -3.12
N PHE A 136 -10.28 2.57 -2.60
CA PHE A 136 -9.24 1.86 -1.86
C PHE A 136 -8.73 2.63 -0.64
N VAL A 137 -8.50 1.91 0.46
CA VAL A 137 -7.87 2.44 1.68
C VAL A 137 -6.42 1.96 1.78
N ILE A 138 -5.46 2.88 1.63
CA ILE A 138 -4.04 2.59 1.79
C ILE A 138 -3.71 2.36 3.26
N SER A 139 -3.18 1.16 3.55
CA SER A 139 -2.76 0.73 4.89
C SER A 139 -1.27 0.88 5.15
N GLY A 140 -0.48 1.02 4.08
CA GLY A 140 0.97 1.09 4.16
C GLY A 140 1.67 0.60 2.90
N GLY A 141 2.96 0.31 3.01
CA GLY A 141 3.82 -0.01 1.88
C GLY A 141 5.23 -0.39 2.29
N SER A 142 5.94 -1.07 1.38
CA SER A 142 7.29 -1.56 1.64
C SER A 142 8.18 -1.58 0.41
N ILE A 143 9.48 -1.63 0.67
CA ILE A 143 10.48 -2.14 -0.28
C ILE A 143 10.64 -3.64 0.01
N LYS A 144 10.09 -4.47 -0.86
CA LYS A 144 10.06 -5.93 -0.71
C LYS A 144 11.19 -6.57 -1.52
N LEU A 145 12.27 -6.91 -0.82
CA LEU A 145 13.44 -7.54 -1.41
C LEU A 145 13.40 -9.07 -1.40
N THR A 146 12.42 -9.69 -0.76
CA THR A 146 12.33 -11.15 -0.63
C THR A 146 11.18 -11.74 -1.44
N ARG A 147 11.10 -13.07 -1.54
CA ARG A 147 10.00 -13.77 -2.25
C ARG A 147 8.66 -13.64 -1.52
N THR A 148 8.63 -13.75 -0.20
CA THR A 148 7.39 -13.70 0.61
C THR A 148 7.43 -12.51 1.60
N MET A 149 6.31 -12.18 2.23
CA MET A 149 6.27 -11.15 3.29
C MET A 149 6.55 -11.71 4.70
N ASN A 150 6.78 -13.02 4.81
CA ASN A 150 6.65 -13.74 6.08
C ASN A 150 7.95 -13.74 6.91
N GLU A 151 9.05 -13.21 6.35
CA GLU A 151 10.40 -13.41 6.88
C GLU A 151 11.01 -12.15 7.49
N ARG A 152 10.62 -10.96 6.99
CA ARG A 152 11.28 -9.70 7.37
C ARG A 152 10.40 -8.84 8.27
N PRO A 153 10.94 -8.27 9.37
CA PRO A 153 10.15 -7.50 10.33
C PRO A 153 9.34 -6.36 9.71
N HIS A 154 9.92 -5.62 8.75
CA HIS A 154 9.22 -4.54 8.06
C HIS A 154 8.04 -5.06 7.23
N LEU A 155 8.17 -6.21 6.57
CA LEU A 155 7.06 -6.81 5.79
C LEU A 155 5.96 -7.37 6.71
N LEU A 156 6.35 -7.98 7.84
CA LEU A 156 5.41 -8.44 8.85
C LEU A 156 4.63 -7.27 9.49
N LYS A 157 5.28 -6.12 9.69
CA LYS A 157 4.61 -4.88 10.15
C LYS A 157 3.51 -4.47 9.16
N GLU A 158 3.80 -4.48 7.86
CA GLU A 158 2.81 -4.12 6.84
C GLU A 158 1.65 -5.13 6.76
N LEU A 159 1.89 -6.45 6.95
CA LEU A 159 0.79 -7.42 7.07
C LEU A 159 -0.11 -7.14 8.27
N LYS A 160 0.48 -6.76 9.42
CA LYS A 160 -0.27 -6.38 10.61
C LYS A 160 -1.08 -5.10 10.39
N LYS A 161 -0.51 -4.09 9.72
CA LYS A 161 -1.20 -2.84 9.35
C LYS A 161 -2.42 -3.15 8.48
N LEU A 162 -2.22 -3.92 7.42
CA LEU A 162 -3.29 -4.28 6.51
C LEU A 162 -4.41 -5.07 7.19
N ALA A 163 -4.07 -6.00 8.11
CA ALA A 163 -5.07 -6.70 8.91
C ALA A 163 -5.83 -5.77 9.87
N CYS A 164 -5.13 -4.83 10.52
CA CYS A 164 -5.71 -3.82 11.39
C CYS A 164 -6.74 -2.96 10.65
N VAL A 165 -6.40 -2.50 9.44
CA VAL A 165 -7.31 -1.68 8.61
C VAL A 165 -8.53 -2.48 8.16
N CYS A 166 -8.36 -3.75 7.74
CA CYS A 166 -9.52 -4.59 7.42
C CYS A 166 -10.47 -4.75 8.60
N ASN A 167 -9.95 -4.96 9.82
CA ASN A 167 -10.80 -5.17 10.98
C ASN A 167 -11.55 -3.88 11.35
N HIS A 168 -10.87 -2.74 11.32
CA HIS A 168 -11.48 -1.45 11.61
C HIS A 168 -12.63 -1.11 10.66
N ILE A 169 -12.46 -1.33 9.35
CA ILE A 169 -13.52 -1.07 8.36
C ILE A 169 -14.72 -2.01 8.57
N ARG A 170 -14.48 -3.28 8.95
CA ARG A 170 -15.57 -4.22 9.23
C ARG A 170 -16.36 -3.84 10.48
N GLU A 171 -15.67 -3.48 11.56
CA GLU A 171 -16.31 -3.04 12.80
C GLU A 171 -17.20 -1.80 12.54
N ASP A 172 -16.71 -0.85 11.74
CA ASP A 172 -17.47 0.35 11.35
C ASP A 172 -18.70 0.02 10.48
N GLN A 173 -18.57 -0.92 9.53
CA GLN A 173 -19.70 -1.42 8.74
C GLN A 173 -20.74 -2.13 9.61
N ASP A 174 -20.30 -3.03 10.49
CA ASP A 174 -21.20 -3.78 11.39
C ASP A 174 -21.95 -2.83 12.34
N ASP A 175 -21.30 -1.78 12.84
CA ASP A 175 -21.94 -0.73 13.64
C ASP A 175 -22.99 0.02 12.81
N GLU A 176 -22.67 0.44 11.59
CA GLU A 176 -23.61 1.14 10.69
C GLU A 176 -24.84 0.26 10.34
N PHE A 177 -24.63 -1.01 9.99
CA PHE A 177 -25.72 -1.97 9.74
C PHE A 177 -26.54 -2.28 11.00
N GLY A 178 -25.90 -2.36 12.17
CA GLY A 178 -26.56 -2.56 13.46
C GLY A 178 -27.52 -1.44 13.83
N PHE A 179 -27.29 -0.20 13.38
CA PHE A 179 -28.23 0.91 13.54
C PHE A 179 -29.49 0.77 12.67
N PHE A 180 -29.40 0.12 11.50
CA PHE A 180 -30.55 -0.05 10.60
C PHE A 180 -31.50 -1.20 10.98
N GLU A 181 -31.04 -2.20 11.75
CA GLU A 181 -31.90 -3.30 12.24
C GLU A 181 -32.78 -2.92 13.46
N LEU A 182 -32.61 -1.71 14.02
CA LEU A 182 -33.30 -1.23 15.23
C LEU A 182 -34.43 -0.21 14.97
N LEU A 183 -34.86 -0.02 13.72
CA LEU A 183 -35.97 0.87 13.32
C LEU A 183 -37.12 0.10 12.65
#